data_AF-A0A7D9HTH2-F1
#
_entry.id   AF-A0A7D9HTH2-F1
#
_cell.length_a   1.000
_cell.length_b   1.000
_cell.length_c   1.000
_cell.angle_alpha   90.00
_cell.angle_beta   90.00
_cell.angle_gamma   90.00
#
_symmetry.space_group_name_H-M   'P 1'
#
loop_
_entity.id
_entity.type
_entity.pdbx_description
1 polymer ?
#
loop_
_entity_poly.entity_id
_entity_poly.type
_entity_poly.pdbx_seq_one_letter_code
_entity_poly.pdbx_strand_id
1 'polypeptide(L)'
;MGKIRRVRTKRHIEAVKNKTSEDNSNTTEFLPNESNLPALFPVNNLFELAQENAKIDDATDVAQESGKINTEEKLTAKKDKRKLRHEKFLKKLHTSKTVEESCKATKKRQKTVITGDLNPLTQALLDIDKLPVIKPNKKKRRNTKKQNKSTSSERKRLNAQMSDMERFQQVLRHPSFKSNPLLTIDEHVRNVIKNQTDS
;
A
#
# COMPACT_ATOMS: atom_id res chain seq x y z
N MET A 1 -33.44 -49.93 23.46
CA MET A 1 -32.65 -48.72 23.75
C MET A 1 -33.45 -47.48 23.32
N GLY A 2 -34.15 -46.84 24.24
CA GLY A 2 -35.06 -45.72 23.96
C GLY A 2 -34.32 -44.40 23.68
N LYS A 3 -34.89 -43.56 22.81
CA LYS A 3 -34.30 -42.26 22.42
C LYS A 3 -34.44 -41.24 23.56
N ILE A 4 -33.31 -40.78 24.10
CA ILE A 4 -33.25 -39.72 25.12
C ILE A 4 -33.50 -38.36 24.45
N ARG A 5 -34.61 -37.71 24.79
CA ARG A 5 -34.91 -36.34 24.34
C ARG A 5 -34.35 -35.35 25.35
N ARG A 6 -33.42 -34.50 24.91
CA ARG A 6 -32.88 -33.42 25.74
C ARG A 6 -33.81 -32.21 25.67
N VAL A 7 -34.38 -31.84 26.81
CA VAL A 7 -35.19 -30.63 26.96
C VAL A 7 -34.24 -29.43 27.04
N ARG A 8 -34.39 -28.50 26.09
CA ARG A 8 -33.56 -27.29 26.03
C ARG A 8 -34.31 -26.16 26.74
N THR A 9 -33.78 -25.72 27.88
CA THR A 9 -34.31 -24.53 28.56
C THR A 9 -33.73 -23.28 27.90
N LYS A 10 -34.60 -22.37 27.47
CA LYS A 10 -34.20 -21.04 27.01
C LYS A 10 -34.12 -20.15 28.24
N ARG A 11 -32.91 -19.74 28.62
CA ARG A 11 -32.72 -18.64 29.57
C ARG A 11 -32.69 -17.34 28.78
N HIS A 12 -33.79 -16.61 28.79
CA HIS A 12 -33.81 -15.23 28.32
C HIS A 12 -33.44 -14.32 29.49
N ILE A 13 -32.56 -13.36 29.25
CA ILE A 13 -32.26 -12.29 30.19
C ILE A 13 -33.35 -11.24 30.00
N GLU A 14 -34.03 -10.84 31.07
CA GLU A 14 -35.09 -9.82 30.99
C GLU A 14 -34.50 -8.46 30.61
N ALA A 15 -35.20 -7.75 29.73
CA ALA A 15 -34.85 -6.39 29.35
C ALA A 15 -35.12 -5.44 30.52
N VAL A 16 -34.13 -4.58 30.83
CA VAL A 16 -34.27 -3.53 31.84
C VAL A 16 -35.33 -2.53 31.38
N LYS A 17 -36.49 -2.53 32.05
CA LYS A 17 -37.54 -1.54 31.83
C LYS A 17 -37.16 -0.26 32.56
N ASN A 18 -36.78 0.77 31.81
CA ASN A 18 -36.64 2.12 32.36
C ASN A 18 -38.04 2.65 32.68
N LYS A 19 -38.26 3.07 33.93
CA LYS A 19 -39.49 3.74 34.36
C LYS A 19 -39.54 5.12 33.72
N THR A 20 -40.45 5.33 32.78
CA THR A 20 -40.84 6.67 32.33
C THR A 20 -41.70 7.30 33.42
N SER A 21 -41.18 8.36 34.03
CA SER A 21 -41.96 9.32 34.79
C SER A 21 -43.09 9.86 33.91
N GLU A 22 -44.28 9.92 34.49
CA GLU A 22 -45.48 10.49 33.90
C GLU A 22 -45.22 11.91 33.42
N ASP A 23 -45.61 12.20 32.19
CA ASP A 23 -46.20 13.49 31.82
C ASP A 23 -46.79 13.43 30.40
N ASN A 24 -48.12 13.48 30.39
CA ASN A 24 -49.01 14.11 29.40
C ASN A 24 -49.15 13.53 27.98
N SER A 25 -50.38 13.05 27.78
CA SER A 25 -51.05 12.62 26.56
C SER A 25 -50.87 13.56 25.37
N ASN A 26 -50.43 13.01 24.24
CA ASN A 26 -51.14 13.12 22.96
C ASN A 26 -50.69 11.98 22.04
N THR A 27 -51.63 11.07 21.79
CA THR A 27 -51.49 9.89 20.94
C THR A 27 -51.14 10.33 19.51
N THR A 28 -49.89 10.15 19.12
CA THR A 28 -49.48 10.14 17.71
C THR A 28 -49.03 8.72 17.39
N GLU A 29 -49.75 8.06 16.50
CA GLU A 29 -49.42 6.72 16.02
C GLU A 29 -48.03 6.76 15.37
N PHE A 30 -47.03 6.21 16.05
CA PHE A 30 -45.70 6.04 15.48
C PHE A 30 -45.74 4.91 14.46
N LEU A 31 -45.87 5.25 13.18
CA LEU A 31 -45.55 4.34 12.07
C LEU A 31 -44.03 4.10 12.06
N PRO A 32 -43.57 2.84 11.90
CA PRO A 32 -42.15 2.55 11.87
C PRO A 32 -41.50 3.18 10.62
N ASN A 33 -40.43 3.95 10.83
CA ASN A 33 -39.48 4.49 9.83
C ASN A 33 -39.73 5.88 9.23
N GLU A 34 -40.53 6.73 9.84
CA GLU A 34 -40.51 8.16 9.50
C GLU A 34 -39.69 8.93 10.54
N SER A 35 -38.37 8.98 10.36
CA SER A 35 -37.55 9.98 11.04
C SER A 35 -37.69 11.29 10.28
N ASN A 36 -38.29 12.31 10.91
CA ASN A 36 -38.39 13.68 10.38
C ASN A 36 -37.04 14.43 10.31
N LEU A 37 -35.91 13.71 10.32
CA LEU A 37 -34.57 14.28 10.22
C LEU A 37 -34.16 14.38 8.75
N PRO A 38 -33.56 15.50 8.30
CA PRO A 38 -33.04 15.60 6.95
C PRO A 38 -31.95 14.55 6.74
N ALA A 39 -31.96 13.89 5.58
CA ALA A 39 -30.98 12.86 5.23
C ALA A 39 -29.56 13.46 5.31
N LEU A 40 -28.75 12.93 6.24
CA LEU A 40 -27.38 13.41 6.46
C LEU A 40 -26.43 13.12 5.29
N PHE A 41 -26.80 12.18 4.41
CA PHE A 41 -25.99 11.78 3.27
C PHE A 41 -26.82 11.90 1.99
N PRO A 42 -26.31 12.55 0.93
CA PRO A 42 -27.00 12.62 -0.35
C PRO A 42 -27.09 11.20 -0.94
N VAL A 43 -28.31 10.70 -1.09
CA VAL A 43 -28.60 9.36 -1.65
C VAL A 43 -28.78 9.38 -3.16
N ASN A 44 -28.80 10.56 -3.78
CA ASN A 44 -28.97 10.68 -5.22
C ASN A 44 -27.66 10.24 -5.91
N ASN A 45 -27.78 9.29 -6.84
CA ASN A 45 -26.72 8.79 -7.72
C ASN A 45 -25.72 7.78 -7.11
N LEU A 46 -25.99 7.23 -5.92
CA LEU A 46 -25.10 6.23 -5.30
C LEU A 46 -24.97 4.94 -6.13
N PHE A 47 -25.97 4.60 -6.95
CA PHE A 47 -26.03 3.36 -7.73
C PHE A 47 -25.83 3.54 -9.25
N GLU A 48 -25.74 4.78 -9.74
CA GLU A 48 -25.66 5.08 -11.18
C GLU A 48 -24.23 5.05 -11.72
N LEU A 49 -23.22 5.16 -10.84
CA LEU A 49 -21.80 5.13 -11.23
C LEU A 49 -21.26 3.72 -11.59
N ALA A 50 -22.11 2.69 -11.56
CA ALA A 50 -21.69 1.30 -11.77
C ALA A 50 -21.77 0.81 -13.22
N GLN A 51 -22.33 1.60 -14.17
CA GLN A 51 -22.57 1.13 -15.54
C GLN A 51 -21.74 1.81 -16.64
N GLU A 52 -20.95 2.84 -16.32
CA GLU A 52 -20.12 3.56 -17.29
C GLU A 52 -18.64 3.52 -16.93
N ASN A 53 -18.00 2.35 -17.07
CA ASN A 53 -16.54 2.22 -17.22
C ASN A 53 -16.20 0.86 -17.84
N ALA A 54 -16.72 0.62 -19.05
CA ALA A 54 -16.27 -0.46 -19.93
C ALA A 54 -15.75 0.17 -21.22
N LYS A 55 -14.51 0.69 -21.18
CA LYS A 55 -13.55 0.89 -22.28
C LYS A 55 -12.44 1.84 -21.84
N ILE A 56 -11.33 1.28 -21.36
CA ILE A 56 -10.01 1.92 -21.43
C ILE A 56 -9.05 0.83 -21.90
N ASP A 57 -8.48 1.06 -23.08
CA ASP A 57 -7.44 0.26 -23.69
C ASP A 57 -6.07 0.51 -23.01
N ASP A 58 -5.18 -0.47 -23.20
CA ASP A 58 -3.72 -0.41 -23.13
C ASP A 58 -2.97 -0.37 -21.77
N ALA A 59 -2.22 -1.46 -21.58
CA ALA A 59 -0.84 -1.52 -21.10
C ALA A 59 -0.54 -1.21 -19.62
N THR A 60 -0.70 -2.22 -18.76
CA THR A 60 0.27 -2.50 -17.68
C THR A 60 0.35 -4.00 -17.41
N ASP A 61 1.27 -4.67 -18.10
CA ASP A 61 1.64 -6.06 -17.82
C ASP A 61 2.73 -6.06 -16.73
N VAL A 62 2.31 -5.89 -15.47
CA VAL A 62 3.17 -6.06 -14.30
C VAL A 62 2.42 -6.87 -13.25
N ALA A 63 3.01 -8.02 -12.92
CA ALA A 63 2.74 -8.89 -11.79
C ALA A 63 1.56 -9.87 -11.92
N GLN A 64 1.69 -10.82 -12.86
CA GLN A 64 1.36 -12.20 -12.52
C GLN A 64 2.43 -12.74 -11.55
N GLU A 65 2.08 -12.84 -10.27
CA GLU A 65 2.42 -13.97 -9.38
C GLU A 65 1.78 -13.77 -8.00
N SER A 66 0.51 -14.12 -7.89
CA SER A 66 -0.02 -14.70 -6.66
C SER A 66 -0.95 -15.85 -7.02
N GLY A 67 -0.33 -16.93 -7.53
CA GLY A 67 -0.99 -18.22 -7.66
C GLY A 67 -1.40 -18.73 -6.29
N LYS A 68 -2.64 -18.43 -5.89
CA LYS A 68 -3.57 -19.15 -4.99
C LYS A 68 -4.71 -18.23 -4.55
N ILE A 69 -5.50 -17.71 -5.50
CA ILE A 69 -6.78 -17.03 -5.21
C ILE A 69 -7.97 -17.88 -5.68
N ASN A 70 -7.75 -18.87 -6.54
CA ASN A 70 -8.85 -19.55 -7.26
C ASN A 70 -9.57 -20.68 -6.49
N THR A 71 -9.33 -20.86 -5.19
CA THR A 71 -10.09 -21.81 -4.34
C THR A 71 -11.09 -21.14 -3.40
N GLU A 72 -11.14 -19.80 -3.35
CA GLU A 72 -12.12 -19.09 -2.50
C GLU A 72 -13.51 -19.03 -3.16
N GLU A 73 -13.61 -19.14 -4.49
CA GLU A 73 -14.87 -18.93 -5.23
C GLU A 73 -15.74 -20.19 -5.39
N LYS A 74 -15.19 -21.40 -5.16
CA LYS A 74 -15.92 -22.68 -5.37
C LYS A 74 -16.30 -23.44 -4.09
N LEU A 75 -16.28 -22.80 -2.92
CA LEU A 75 -16.80 -23.42 -1.70
C LEU A 75 -18.30 -23.15 -1.57
N THR A 76 -19.14 -24.12 -1.95
CA THR A 76 -20.59 -23.97 -1.95
C THR A 76 -21.21 -24.14 -0.56
N ALA A 77 -20.60 -24.96 0.30
CA ALA A 77 -21.14 -25.25 1.63
C ALA A 77 -20.79 -24.17 2.67
N LYS A 78 -21.78 -23.76 3.46
CA LYS A 78 -21.63 -22.79 4.57
C LYS A 78 -20.56 -23.20 5.59
N LYS A 79 -20.37 -24.50 5.81
CA LYS A 79 -19.36 -25.05 6.72
C LYS A 79 -17.94 -24.73 6.25
N ASP A 80 -17.67 -24.88 4.96
CA ASP A 80 -16.34 -24.68 4.42
C ASP A 80 -16.00 -23.19 4.33
N LYS A 81 -16.98 -22.34 4.00
CA LYS A 81 -16.83 -20.88 4.11
C LYS A 81 -16.50 -20.45 5.55
N ARG A 82 -17.11 -21.06 6.56
CA ARG A 82 -16.82 -20.77 7.97
C ARG A 82 -15.40 -21.19 8.36
N LYS A 83 -14.97 -22.38 7.93
CA LYS A 83 -13.60 -22.86 8.16
C LYS A 83 -12.56 -21.95 7.52
N LEU A 84 -12.76 -21.57 6.25
CA LEU A 84 -11.86 -20.67 5.54
C LEU A 84 -11.74 -19.32 6.24
N ARG A 85 -12.86 -18.74 6.68
CA ARG A 85 -12.85 -17.48 7.45
C ARG A 85 -12.03 -17.61 8.74
N HIS A 86 -12.19 -18.73 9.45
CA HIS A 86 -11.42 -19.00 10.67
C HIS A 86 -9.92 -19.17 10.38
N GLU A 87 -9.55 -19.97 9.37
CA GLU A 87 -8.16 -20.16 8.97
C GLU A 87 -7.51 -18.87 8.49
N LYS A 88 -8.23 -18.05 7.70
CA LYS A 88 -7.77 -16.73 7.26
C LYS A 88 -7.55 -15.79 8.44
N PHE A 89 -8.43 -15.84 9.43
CA PHE A 89 -8.27 -15.08 10.67
C PHE A 89 -7.03 -15.53 11.46
N LEU A 90 -6.86 -16.84 11.67
CA LEU A 90 -5.65 -17.38 12.33
C LEU A 90 -4.38 -17.02 11.55
N LYS A 91 -4.39 -17.14 10.23
CA LYS A 91 -3.27 -16.75 9.37
C LYS A 91 -2.91 -15.28 9.59
N LYS A 92 -3.89 -14.38 9.62
CA LYS A 92 -3.68 -12.94 9.90
C LYS A 92 -3.10 -12.68 11.28
N LEU A 93 -3.49 -13.45 12.30
CA LEU A 93 -2.88 -13.32 13.64
C LEU A 93 -1.42 -13.81 13.65
N HIS A 94 -1.14 -14.88 12.91
CA HIS A 94 0.19 -15.48 12.89
C HIS A 94 1.18 -14.80 11.95
N THR A 95 0.75 -13.97 10.99
CA THR A 95 1.67 -13.34 10.01
C THR A 95 2.82 -12.60 10.69
N SER A 96 2.55 -11.75 11.67
CA SER A 96 3.59 -10.98 12.35
C SER A 96 4.57 -11.89 13.10
N LYS A 97 4.04 -12.91 13.79
CA LYS A 97 4.85 -13.90 14.51
C LYS A 97 5.76 -14.69 13.57
N THR A 98 5.25 -15.12 12.41
CA THR A 98 6.05 -15.86 11.43
C THR A 98 7.21 -15.03 10.87
N VAL A 99 7.01 -13.73 10.65
CA VAL A 99 8.06 -12.81 10.19
C VAL A 99 9.13 -12.60 11.26
N GLU A 100 8.73 -12.43 12.51
CA GLU A 100 9.66 -12.33 13.64
C GLU A 100 10.48 -13.60 13.83
N GLU A 101 9.84 -14.76 13.75
CA GLU A 101 10.50 -16.07 13.86
C GLU A 101 11.49 -16.28 12.72
N SER A 102 11.12 -15.95 11.48
CA SER A 102 12.05 -16.04 10.35
C SER A 102 13.25 -15.11 10.53
N CYS A 103 13.04 -13.88 11.02
CA CYS A 103 14.12 -12.92 11.27
C CYS A 103 15.05 -13.37 12.42
N LYS A 104 14.48 -13.95 13.48
CA LYS A 104 15.28 -14.55 14.57
C LYS A 104 16.09 -15.74 14.04
N ALA A 105 15.51 -16.57 13.17
CA ALA A 105 16.19 -17.70 12.57
C ALA A 105 17.31 -17.27 11.60
N THR A 106 17.10 -16.26 10.77
CA THR A 106 18.15 -15.72 9.88
C THR A 106 19.31 -15.17 10.69
N LYS A 107 19.05 -14.36 11.72
CA LYS A 107 20.09 -13.86 12.63
C LYS A 107 20.90 -14.97 13.30
N LYS A 108 20.27 -16.11 13.64
CA LYS A 108 20.99 -17.28 14.19
C LYS A 108 21.87 -17.95 13.13
N ARG A 109 21.38 -18.11 11.90
CA ARG A 109 22.13 -18.71 10.78
C ARG A 109 23.30 -17.85 10.33
N GLN A 110 23.10 -16.54 10.23
CA GLN A 110 24.14 -15.56 9.88
C GLN A 110 25.33 -15.57 10.85
N LYS A 111 25.12 -15.98 12.11
CA LYS A 111 26.19 -16.11 13.11
C LYS A 111 27.09 -17.34 12.91
N THR A 112 26.77 -18.24 11.97
CA THR A 112 27.66 -19.37 11.68
C THR A 112 28.92 -18.86 10.97
N VAL A 113 30.07 -19.02 11.63
CA VAL A 113 31.32 -18.33 11.27
C VAL A 113 31.82 -18.68 9.87
N ILE A 114 31.69 -19.96 9.49
CA ILE A 114 32.26 -20.47 8.23
C ILE A 114 31.31 -20.29 7.05
N THR A 115 30.00 -20.40 7.26
CA THR A 115 29.01 -20.49 6.17
C THR A 115 27.99 -19.36 6.11
N GLY A 116 27.80 -18.57 7.18
CA GLY A 116 26.77 -17.54 7.22
C GLY A 116 25.34 -18.08 7.00
N ASP A 117 24.47 -17.34 6.30
CA ASP A 117 23.10 -17.76 6.00
C ASP A 117 22.98 -18.39 4.61
N LEU A 118 22.82 -19.72 4.56
CA LEU A 118 22.63 -20.47 3.31
C LEU A 118 21.15 -20.60 2.90
N ASN A 119 20.21 -20.15 3.73
CA ASN A 119 18.79 -20.30 3.43
C ASN A 119 18.31 -19.56 2.17
N PRO A 120 18.83 -18.35 1.83
CA PRO A 120 18.46 -17.70 0.57
C PRO A 120 18.82 -18.55 -0.65
N LEU A 121 19.95 -19.27 -0.60
CA LEU A 121 20.37 -20.16 -1.68
C LEU A 121 19.42 -21.35 -1.81
N THR A 122 19.06 -21.99 -0.69
CA THR A 122 18.14 -23.14 -0.74
C THR A 122 16.74 -22.77 -1.22
N GLN A 123 16.23 -21.59 -0.81
CA GLN A 123 14.95 -21.08 -1.32
C GLN A 123 15.02 -20.77 -2.81
N ALA A 124 16.09 -20.09 -3.26
CA ALA A 124 16.28 -19.80 -4.68
C ALA A 124 16.36 -21.09 -5.52
N LEU A 125 17.00 -22.16 -5.02
CA LEU A 125 17.03 -23.45 -5.71
C LEU A 125 15.63 -24.05 -5.92
N LEU A 126 14.76 -23.97 -4.91
CA LEU A 126 13.36 -24.44 -5.03
C LEU A 126 12.52 -23.58 -5.97
N ASP A 127 12.86 -22.31 -6.11
CA ASP A 127 12.15 -21.39 -7.00
C ASP A 127 12.66 -21.44 -8.44
N ILE A 128 13.92 -21.83 -8.67
CA ILE A 128 14.49 -22.00 -10.02
C ILE A 128 13.68 -22.99 -10.86
N ASP A 129 13.17 -24.08 -10.26
CA ASP A 129 12.33 -25.07 -10.94
C ASP A 129 11.00 -24.48 -11.44
N LYS A 130 10.54 -23.39 -10.82
CA LYS A 130 9.30 -22.69 -11.18
C LYS A 130 9.55 -21.55 -12.17
N LEU A 131 10.80 -21.12 -12.31
CA LEU A 131 11.14 -20.08 -13.27
C LEU A 131 10.89 -20.63 -14.68
N PRO A 132 10.14 -19.91 -15.53
CA PRO A 132 10.06 -20.30 -16.93
C PRO A 132 11.48 -20.35 -17.49
N VAL A 133 11.80 -21.40 -18.26
CA VAL A 133 13.07 -21.48 -18.99
C VAL A 133 13.07 -20.35 -20.02
N ILE A 134 13.49 -19.16 -19.60
CA ILE A 134 13.76 -18.05 -20.48
C ILE A 134 15.00 -18.49 -21.25
N LYS A 135 14.79 -19.11 -22.42
CA LYS A 135 15.83 -19.30 -23.41
C LYS A 135 16.53 -17.95 -23.53
N PRO A 136 17.86 -17.85 -23.32
CA PRO A 136 18.54 -16.58 -23.47
C PRO A 136 18.38 -16.19 -24.93
N ASN A 137 17.40 -15.34 -25.19
CA ASN A 137 17.18 -14.79 -26.51
C ASN A 137 18.44 -13.96 -26.72
N LYS A 138 19.35 -14.44 -27.58
CA LYS A 138 20.59 -13.76 -27.96
C LYS A 138 20.25 -12.51 -28.78
N LYS A 139 19.43 -11.63 -28.24
CA LYS A 139 19.38 -10.24 -28.68
C LYS A 139 20.76 -9.72 -28.31
N LYS A 140 21.56 -9.38 -29.33
CA LYS A 140 22.76 -8.56 -29.16
C LYS A 140 22.33 -7.31 -28.41
N ARG A 141 22.38 -7.35 -27.08
CA ARG A 141 22.29 -6.16 -26.26
C ARG A 141 23.49 -5.36 -26.70
N ARG A 142 23.27 -4.28 -27.47
CA ARG A 142 24.29 -3.25 -27.62
C ARG A 142 24.74 -2.99 -26.18
N ASN A 143 25.99 -3.31 -25.90
CA ASN A 143 26.63 -2.97 -24.65
C ASN A 143 26.73 -1.44 -24.59
N THR A 144 25.61 -0.74 -24.44
CA THR A 144 25.62 0.50 -23.70
C THR A 144 25.92 0.04 -22.30
N LYS A 145 27.22 -0.07 -21.97
CA LYS A 145 27.68 -0.10 -20.59
C LYS A 145 26.86 1.00 -19.94
N LYS A 146 25.86 0.64 -19.13
CA LYS A 146 25.28 1.58 -18.18
C LYS A 146 26.49 1.90 -17.33
N GLN A 147 27.19 2.97 -17.67
CA GLN A 147 28.20 3.53 -16.82
C GLN A 147 27.42 3.77 -15.54
N ASN A 148 27.68 2.95 -14.54
CA ASN A 148 27.25 3.21 -13.19
C ASN A 148 27.80 4.60 -12.94
N LYS A 149 26.94 5.63 -13.01
CA LYS A 149 27.33 6.98 -12.64
C LYS A 149 27.70 6.84 -11.19
N SER A 150 29.00 6.70 -10.94
CA SER A 150 29.58 6.62 -9.62
C SER A 150 28.95 7.77 -8.85
N THR A 151 28.11 7.43 -7.87
CA THR A 151 27.53 8.43 -7.00
C THR A 151 28.71 9.17 -6.41
N SER A 152 28.86 10.45 -6.77
CA SER A 152 30.00 11.25 -6.32
C SER A 152 30.17 11.06 -4.81
N SER A 153 31.41 10.86 -4.37
CA SER A 153 31.73 10.68 -2.94
C SER A 153 30.98 11.71 -2.10
N GLU A 154 30.53 11.30 -0.91
CA GLU A 154 29.79 12.14 0.03
C GLU A 154 30.49 13.48 0.29
N ARG A 155 31.82 13.46 0.44
CA ARG A 155 32.64 14.69 0.56
C ARG A 155 32.49 15.63 -0.63
N LYS A 156 32.47 15.09 -1.85
CA LYS A 156 32.28 15.90 -3.08
C LYS A 156 30.88 16.52 -3.12
N ARG A 157 29.86 15.79 -2.66
CA ARG A 157 28.49 16.31 -2.57
C ARG A 157 28.38 17.44 -1.56
N LEU A 158 28.96 17.24 -0.37
CA LEU A 158 29.00 18.26 0.68
C LEU A 158 29.73 19.51 0.18
N ASN A 159 30.90 19.36 -0.44
CA ASN A 159 31.65 20.49 -0.97
C ASN A 159 30.86 21.26 -2.05
N ALA A 160 30.16 20.56 -2.94
CA ALA A 160 29.28 21.19 -3.94
C ALA A 160 28.16 21.99 -3.25
N GLN A 161 27.50 21.41 -2.23
CA GLN A 161 26.47 22.10 -1.46
C GLN A 161 27.00 23.36 -0.75
N MET A 162 28.20 23.29 -0.16
CA MET A 162 28.84 24.45 0.48
C MET A 162 29.15 25.53 -0.56
N SER A 163 29.70 25.16 -1.72
CA SER A 163 29.97 26.12 -2.80
C SER A 163 28.70 26.77 -3.36
N ASP A 164 27.60 26.02 -3.43
CA ASP A 164 26.30 26.55 -3.84
C ASP A 164 25.76 27.54 -2.79
N MET A 165 25.88 27.20 -1.50
CA MET A 165 25.48 28.08 -0.41
C MET A 165 26.27 29.40 -0.40
N GLU A 166 27.58 29.34 -0.58
CA GLU A 166 28.43 30.53 -0.69
C GLU A 166 28.03 31.41 -1.89
N ARG A 167 27.77 30.79 -3.05
CA ARG A 167 27.29 31.50 -4.25
C ARG A 167 25.95 32.18 -4.00
N PHE A 168 25.00 31.49 -3.34
CA PHE A 168 23.70 32.10 -3.01
C PHE A 168 23.84 33.27 -2.04
N GLN A 169 24.69 33.16 -1.03
CA GLN A 169 24.95 34.28 -0.12
C GLN A 169 25.53 35.49 -0.86
N GLN A 170 26.40 35.29 -1.85
CA GLN A 170 26.92 36.39 -2.67
C GLN A 170 25.80 37.06 -3.48
N VAL A 171 24.91 36.29 -4.11
CA VAL A 171 23.75 36.82 -4.84
C VAL A 171 22.86 37.67 -3.92
N LEU A 172 22.57 37.18 -2.70
CA LEU A 172 21.77 37.91 -1.72
C LEU A 172 22.42 39.21 -1.24
N ARG A 173 23.76 39.30 -1.24
CA ARG A 173 24.49 40.52 -0.86
C ARG A 173 24.47 41.57 -1.99
N HIS A 174 24.27 41.17 -3.24
CA HIS A 174 24.38 42.07 -4.39
C HIS A 174 23.27 43.12 -4.42
N PRO A 175 23.58 44.42 -4.64
CA PRO A 175 22.59 45.49 -4.59
C PRO A 175 21.49 45.34 -5.65
N SER A 176 21.83 44.93 -6.88
CA SER A 176 20.83 44.73 -7.94
C SER A 176 19.77 43.69 -7.56
N PHE A 177 20.19 42.57 -6.95
CA PHE A 177 19.27 41.51 -6.51
C PHE A 177 18.37 41.98 -5.36
N LYS A 178 18.90 42.80 -4.42
CA LYS A 178 18.11 43.41 -3.34
C LYS A 178 17.08 44.41 -3.86
N SER A 179 17.42 45.17 -4.90
CA SER A 179 16.51 46.16 -5.48
C SER A 179 15.38 45.53 -6.28
N ASN A 180 15.70 44.61 -7.20
CA ASN A 180 14.75 43.95 -8.09
C ASN A 180 15.25 42.54 -8.44
N PRO A 181 14.85 41.51 -7.67
CA PRO A 181 15.35 40.15 -7.85
C PRO A 181 14.90 39.54 -9.19
N LEU A 182 13.64 39.78 -9.61
CA LEU A 182 13.09 39.22 -10.83
C LEU A 182 13.82 39.71 -12.09
N LEU A 183 14.10 41.02 -12.17
CA LEU A 183 14.82 41.61 -13.29
C LEU A 183 16.26 41.09 -13.37
N THR A 184 16.93 40.97 -12.21
CA THR A 184 18.31 40.46 -12.11
C THR A 184 18.38 38.99 -12.57
N ILE A 185 17.40 38.17 -12.22
CA ILE A 185 17.31 36.78 -12.66
C ILE A 185 17.08 36.71 -14.18
N ASP A 186 16.17 37.52 -14.72
CA ASP A 186 15.88 37.56 -16.16
C ASP A 186 17.12 37.98 -16.98
N GLU A 187 17.83 39.03 -16.54
CA GLU A 187 19.11 39.42 -17.14
C GLU A 187 20.14 38.29 -17.11
N HIS A 188 20.28 37.60 -15.97
CA HIS A 188 21.19 36.47 -15.84
C HIS A 188 20.86 35.34 -16.83
N VAL A 189 19.58 34.96 -16.95
CA VAL A 189 19.13 33.94 -17.90
C VAL A 189 19.43 34.36 -19.33
N ARG A 190 19.13 35.62 -19.69
CA ARG A 190 19.46 36.17 -21.01
C ARG A 190 20.96 36.09 -21.31
N ASN A 191 21.81 36.41 -20.33
CA ASN A 191 23.27 36.32 -20.48
C ASN A 191 23.76 34.87 -20.61
N VAL A 192 23.18 33.93 -19.84
CA VAL A 192 23.51 32.50 -19.95
C VAL A 192 23.17 31.96 -21.34
N ILE A 193 22.00 32.31 -21.87
CA ILE A 193 21.58 31.89 -23.21
C ILE A 193 22.52 32.46 -24.27
N LYS A 194 22.83 33.77 -24.22
CA LYS A 194 23.78 34.41 -25.16
C LYS A 194 25.16 33.73 -25.16
N ASN A 195 25.71 33.45 -23.98
CA ASN A 195 27.01 32.79 -23.86
C ASN A 195 27.00 31.36 -24.43
N GLN A 196 25.86 30.67 -24.40
CA GLN A 196 25.70 29.35 -25.01
C GLN A 196 25.49 29.42 -26.53
N THR A 197 24.91 30.48 -27.06
CA THR A 197 24.73 30.65 -28.52
C THR A 197 25.99 31.13 -29.23
N ASP A 198 26.83 31.88 -28.51
CA ASP A 198 28.06 32.46 -29.07
C ASP A 198 29.29 31.52 -28.92
N SER A 199 29.14 30.36 -28.27
CA SER A 199 30.16 29.30 -28.11
C SER A 199 29.92 28.12 -29.05
#